data_AF-N1PRE0-F1
#
_entry.id   AF-N1PRE0-F1
#
_cell.length_a   1.000
_cell.length_b   1.000
_cell.length_c   1.000
_cell.angle_alpha   90.00
_cell.angle_beta   90.00
_cell.angle_gamma   90.00
#
_symmetry.space_group_name_H-M   'P 1'
#
loop_
_entity.id
_entity.type
_entity.pdbx_description
1 polymer ?
#
loop_
_entity_poly.entity_id
_entity_poly.type
_entity_poly.pdbx_seq_one_letter_code
_entity_poly.pdbx_strand_id
1 'polypeptide(L)'
;MQSISALLVTDMTLKEGEIGMQLKPKWLAQSPTAPANSKRCRTCALRAYRAYERIRTATDAQETCPLDLVNTNIDERRKVVYAITTDRDIREFLLGQALALFEQLRICQMKLDQYGALRVADQGPVSNLCKAMTLRDCSLFVKLSGNSIDARLGDLDLKQAEKLPRWQAIESTLVNEGWYTNTEREDVRGRERICLLSRSGP
;
A
#
# COMPACT_ATOMS: atom_id res chain seq x y z
N MET A 1 -20.70 14.01 -32.13
CA MET A 1 -21.13 14.26 -30.73
C MET A 1 -20.40 13.25 -29.85
N GLN A 2 -19.52 13.69 -28.95
CA GLN A 2 -18.99 12.79 -27.92
C GLN A 2 -20.10 12.57 -26.87
N SER A 3 -20.47 11.31 -26.62
CA SER A 3 -21.36 10.96 -25.52
C SER A 3 -20.63 11.18 -24.21
N ILE A 4 -21.19 12.02 -23.33
CA ILE A 4 -20.67 12.19 -21.97
C ILE A 4 -21.28 11.08 -21.11
N SER A 5 -20.42 10.28 -20.50
CA SER A 5 -20.81 9.24 -19.54
C SER A 5 -20.23 9.57 -18.17
N ALA A 6 -20.97 9.24 -17.12
CA ALA A 6 -20.54 9.41 -15.73
C ALA A 6 -20.89 8.15 -14.91
N LEU A 7 -20.20 7.95 -13.79
CA LEU A 7 -20.47 6.87 -12.85
C LEU A 7 -21.14 7.43 -11.59
N LEU A 8 -22.29 6.87 -11.21
CA LEU A 8 -22.90 7.14 -9.91
C LEU A 8 -22.27 6.22 -8.86
N VAL A 9 -21.76 6.79 -7.79
CA VAL A 9 -21.12 6.06 -6.68
C VAL A 9 -21.80 6.40 -5.36
N THR A 10 -21.71 5.49 -4.39
CA THR A 10 -22.20 5.74 -3.04
C THR A 10 -21.41 6.87 -2.39
N ASP A 11 -22.13 7.85 -1.83
CA ASP A 11 -21.52 8.97 -1.12
C ASP A 11 -20.98 8.53 0.26
N MET A 12 -19.67 8.64 0.43
CA MET A 12 -18.93 8.35 1.66
C MET A 12 -18.57 9.63 2.43
N THR A 13 -19.10 10.79 2.04
CA THR A 13 -18.94 12.06 2.76
C THR A 13 -19.54 11.94 4.17
N LEU A 14 -18.84 12.51 5.15
CA LEU A 14 -19.25 12.49 6.55
C LEU A 14 -20.34 13.52 6.82
N LYS A 15 -21.37 13.10 7.56
CA LYS A 15 -22.40 13.96 8.13
C LYS A 15 -22.07 14.29 9.59
N GLU A 16 -22.83 15.21 10.17
CA GLU A 16 -22.69 15.58 11.58
C GLU A 16 -22.81 14.34 12.49
N GLY A 17 -21.83 14.17 13.38
CA GLY A 17 -21.75 13.02 14.29
C GLY A 17 -21.16 11.74 13.69
N GLU A 18 -20.80 11.71 12.40
CA GLU A 18 -20.13 10.55 11.79
C GLU A 18 -18.61 10.66 11.89
N ILE A 19 -17.95 9.51 12.07
CA ILE A 19 -16.48 9.42 12.08
C ILE A 19 -16.02 8.74 10.80
N GLY A 20 -15.01 9.31 10.14
CA GLY A 20 -14.49 8.81 8.88
C GLY A 20 -13.01 8.50 8.92
N MET A 21 -12.62 7.52 8.10
CA MET A 21 -11.24 7.22 7.80
C MET A 21 -11.07 6.94 6.31
N GLN A 22 -9.94 7.39 5.77
CA GLN A 22 -9.39 6.89 4.51
C GLN A 22 -8.04 6.23 4.74
N LEU A 23 -7.85 5.01 4.26
CA LEU A 23 -6.60 4.26 4.31
C LEU A 23 -6.25 3.77 2.90
N LYS A 24 -5.00 3.97 2.45
CA LYS A 24 -4.49 3.26 1.28
C LYS A 24 -3.70 2.02 1.74
N PRO A 25 -4.16 0.77 1.49
CA PRO A 25 -3.47 -0.42 1.95
C PRO A 25 -2.09 -0.63 1.32
N LYS A 26 -1.83 -0.02 0.14
CA LYS A 26 -0.56 -0.12 -0.60
C LYS A 26 -0.20 -1.57 -0.95
N TRP A 27 1.11 -1.87 -0.96
CA TRP A 27 1.68 -3.18 -1.27
C TRP A 27 1.57 -4.09 -0.06
N LEU A 28 0.59 -5.01 -0.08
CA LEU A 28 0.35 -5.97 1.00
C LEU A 28 1.23 -7.24 0.89
N ALA A 29 2.07 -7.30 -0.14
CA ALA A 29 3.13 -8.28 -0.31
C ALA A 29 4.40 -7.58 -0.79
N GLN A 30 5.55 -8.22 -0.59
CA GLN A 30 6.82 -7.72 -1.09
C GLN A 30 6.83 -7.72 -2.63
N SER A 31 7.56 -6.76 -3.22
CA SER A 31 7.78 -6.69 -4.67
C SER A 31 8.47 -7.97 -5.16
N PRO A 32 8.04 -8.59 -6.28
CA PRO A 32 8.71 -9.77 -6.84
C PRO A 32 10.18 -9.53 -7.24
N THR A 33 10.53 -8.28 -7.48
CA THR A 33 11.88 -7.84 -7.88
C THR A 33 12.70 -7.30 -6.71
N ALA A 34 12.17 -7.31 -5.48
CA ALA A 34 12.95 -6.92 -4.31
C ALA A 34 14.06 -7.94 -4.02
N PRO A 35 15.27 -7.52 -3.60
CA PRO A 35 16.35 -8.43 -3.22
C PRO A 35 15.95 -9.38 -2.08
N ALA A 36 16.48 -10.60 -2.07
CA ALA A 36 16.16 -11.60 -1.03
C ALA A 36 16.56 -11.15 0.39
N ASN A 37 17.61 -10.34 0.52
CA ASN A 37 18.08 -9.77 1.77
C ASN A 37 17.42 -8.42 2.13
N SER A 38 16.27 -8.09 1.52
CA SER A 38 15.54 -6.85 1.78
C SER A 38 15.25 -6.64 3.26
N LYS A 39 15.50 -5.42 3.73
CA LYS A 39 15.14 -4.91 5.06
C LYS A 39 13.91 -4.02 5.03
N ARG A 40 13.54 -3.49 3.85
CA ARG A 40 12.31 -2.73 3.61
C ARG A 40 11.37 -3.47 2.67
N CYS A 41 10.06 -3.35 2.89
CA CYS A 41 9.07 -3.65 1.86
C CYS A 41 9.06 -2.52 0.83
N ARG A 42 8.51 -2.75 -0.36
CA ARG A 42 8.48 -1.73 -1.43
C ARG A 42 7.95 -0.37 -0.98
N THR A 43 6.88 -0.35 -0.20
CA THR A 43 6.31 0.91 0.31
C THR A 43 7.27 1.64 1.25
N CYS A 44 7.96 0.91 2.13
CA CYS A 44 8.94 1.49 3.05
C CYS A 44 10.21 1.95 2.30
N ALA A 45 10.68 1.17 1.32
CA ALA A 45 11.81 1.56 0.47
C ALA A 45 11.49 2.83 -0.31
N LEU A 46 10.29 2.92 -0.91
CA LEU A 46 9.84 4.12 -1.61
C LEU A 46 9.70 5.34 -0.67
N ARG A 47 9.23 5.13 0.56
CA ARG A 47 9.16 6.20 1.57
C ARG A 47 10.54 6.75 1.91
N ALA A 48 11.52 5.86 2.13
CA ALA A 48 12.89 6.26 2.40
C ALA A 48 13.50 7.05 1.22
N TYR A 49 13.34 6.54 -0.01
CA TYR A 49 13.78 7.25 -1.22
C TYR A 49 13.13 8.64 -1.36
N ARG A 50 11.82 8.73 -1.16
CA ARG A 50 11.10 10.01 -1.21
C ARG A 50 11.54 10.99 -0.13
N ALA A 51 11.82 10.50 1.08
CA ALA A 51 12.31 11.34 2.15
C ALA A 51 13.67 11.98 1.78
N TYR A 52 14.55 11.21 1.13
CA TYR A 52 15.80 11.72 0.57
C TYR A 52 15.56 12.78 -0.53
N GLU A 53 14.65 12.51 -1.46
CA GLU A 53 14.21 13.46 -2.50
C GLU A 53 13.41 14.66 -1.93
N ARG A 54 13.23 14.73 -0.60
CA ARG A 54 12.44 15.74 0.11
C ARG A 54 10.98 15.81 -0.36
N ILE A 55 10.46 14.69 -0.85
CA ILE A 55 9.07 14.49 -1.23
C ILE A 55 8.32 13.93 -0.01
N ARG A 56 7.27 14.61 0.44
CA ARG A 56 6.38 14.12 1.49
C ARG A 56 4.97 13.92 0.94
N THR A 57 4.37 12.77 1.23
CA THR A 57 2.96 12.49 0.94
C THR A 57 2.18 12.22 2.22
N ALA A 58 0.86 12.41 2.22
CA ALA A 58 0.02 12.09 3.38
C ALA A 58 0.19 10.62 3.84
N THR A 59 0.37 9.69 2.90
CA THR A 59 0.62 8.26 3.22
C THR A 59 2.02 7.99 3.77
N ASP A 60 2.98 8.90 3.56
CA ASP A 60 4.32 8.76 4.14
C ASP A 60 4.33 9.22 5.61
N ALA A 61 3.52 10.24 5.95
CA ALA A 61 3.37 10.75 7.31
C ALA A 61 2.72 9.75 8.29
N GLN A 62 1.99 8.75 7.78
CA GLN A 62 1.42 7.69 8.63
C GLN A 62 2.50 6.77 9.22
N GLU A 63 3.70 6.72 8.63
CA GLU A 63 4.81 5.94 9.17
C GLU A 63 4.47 4.47 9.48
N THR A 64 3.57 3.86 8.71
CA THR A 64 3.15 2.46 8.87
C THR A 64 3.78 1.54 7.82
N CYS A 65 3.95 0.25 8.13
CA CYS A 65 4.30 -0.78 7.15
C CYS A 65 3.04 -1.50 6.67
N PRO A 66 2.73 -1.51 5.37
CA PRO A 66 1.59 -2.24 4.83
C PRO A 66 1.55 -3.74 5.13
N LEU A 67 2.71 -4.38 5.27
CA LEU A 67 2.78 -5.80 5.56
C LEU A 67 2.22 -6.14 6.95
N ASP A 68 2.20 -5.17 7.86
CA ASP A 68 1.62 -5.34 9.19
C ASP A 68 0.11 -5.55 9.12
N LEU A 69 -0.60 -5.00 8.13
CA LEU A 69 -2.06 -5.11 8.01
C LEU A 69 -2.54 -6.56 7.79
N VAL A 70 -1.67 -7.40 7.23
CA VAL A 70 -1.94 -8.79 6.84
C VAL A 70 -0.97 -9.76 7.53
N ASN A 71 -0.30 -9.30 8.59
CA ASN A 71 0.58 -10.14 9.39
C ASN A 71 -0.26 -11.14 10.19
N THR A 72 0.20 -12.37 10.36
CA THR A 72 -0.49 -13.39 11.17
C THR A 72 -0.44 -13.07 12.67
N ASN A 73 0.62 -12.38 13.13
CA ASN A 73 0.73 -11.90 14.50
C ASN A 73 -0.19 -10.70 14.73
N ILE A 74 -1.17 -10.88 15.63
CA ILE A 74 -2.15 -9.84 15.99
C ILE A 74 -1.52 -8.60 16.62
N ASP A 75 -0.39 -8.71 17.31
CA ASP A 75 0.25 -7.57 17.95
C ASP A 75 0.95 -6.66 16.93
N GLU A 76 1.47 -7.23 15.84
CA GLU A 76 1.94 -6.44 14.69
C GLU A 76 0.75 -5.74 14.00
N ARG A 77 -0.38 -6.43 13.82
CA ARG A 77 -1.61 -5.81 13.28
C ARG A 77 -2.11 -4.68 14.17
N ARG A 78 -2.08 -4.84 15.50
CA ARG A 78 -2.49 -3.80 16.46
C ARG A 78 -1.63 -2.56 16.34
N LYS A 79 -0.30 -2.69 16.26
CA LYS A 79 0.60 -1.54 16.11
C LYS A 79 0.23 -0.67 14.91
N VAL A 80 0.00 -1.28 13.74
CA VAL A 80 -0.39 -0.52 12.53
C VAL A 80 -1.78 0.07 12.64
N VAL A 81 -2.76 -0.66 13.16
CA VAL A 81 -4.15 -0.17 13.32
C VAL A 81 -4.22 1.01 14.30
N TYR A 82 -3.45 0.95 15.39
CA TYR A 82 -3.40 2.04 16.38
C TYR A 82 -2.71 3.29 15.86
N ALA A 83 -1.78 3.16 14.92
CA ALA A 83 -1.17 4.28 14.21
C ALA A 83 -2.11 4.91 13.16
N ILE A 84 -3.06 4.13 12.64
CA ILE A 84 -4.01 4.57 11.61
C ILE A 84 -5.20 5.35 12.21
N THR A 85 -5.69 4.97 13.40
CA THR A 85 -6.83 5.63 14.05
C THR A 85 -6.82 5.52 15.57
N THR A 86 -7.47 6.49 16.21
CA THR A 86 -7.79 6.50 17.64
C THR A 86 -9.17 5.93 17.95
N ASP A 87 -10.07 5.83 16.97
CA ASP A 87 -11.44 5.37 17.15
C ASP A 87 -11.51 3.88 17.45
N ARG A 88 -12.23 3.51 18.52
CA ARG A 88 -12.28 2.13 19.01
C ARG A 88 -12.99 1.20 18.03
N ASP A 89 -14.14 1.59 17.51
CA ASP A 89 -14.97 0.70 16.69
C ASP A 89 -14.32 0.48 15.32
N ILE A 90 -13.68 1.51 14.77
CA ILE A 90 -12.88 1.37 13.54
C ILE A 90 -11.65 0.46 13.79
N ARG A 91 -11.00 0.53 14.97
CA ARG A 91 -9.91 -0.42 15.30
C ARG A 91 -10.40 -1.86 15.35
N GLU A 92 -11.53 -2.11 16.01
CA GLU A 92 -12.13 -3.44 16.11
C GLU A 92 -12.49 -3.98 14.71
N PHE A 93 -13.04 -3.13 13.85
CA PHE A 93 -13.31 -3.47 12.45
C PHE A 93 -12.03 -3.81 11.67
N LEU A 94 -10.99 -2.98 11.78
CA LEU A 94 -9.73 -3.19 11.05
C LEU A 94 -8.99 -4.47 11.50
N LEU A 95 -9.07 -4.80 12.79
CA LEU A 95 -8.46 -6.01 13.36
C LEU A 95 -9.27 -7.29 13.10
N GLY A 96 -10.59 -7.15 12.88
CA GLY A 96 -11.51 -8.24 12.60
C GLY A 96 -11.91 -8.30 11.14
N GLN A 97 -13.06 -7.72 10.80
CA GLN A 97 -13.72 -7.90 9.50
C GLN A 97 -12.88 -7.43 8.30
N ALA A 98 -12.12 -6.35 8.44
CA ALA A 98 -11.30 -5.84 7.34
C ALA A 98 -10.11 -6.76 6.99
N LEU A 99 -9.70 -7.67 7.89
CA LEU A 99 -8.57 -8.56 7.65
C LEU A 99 -8.80 -9.43 6.43
N ALA A 100 -10.00 -10.02 6.30
CA ALA A 100 -10.35 -10.84 5.15
C ALA A 100 -10.28 -10.04 3.83
N LEU A 101 -10.69 -8.77 3.85
CA LEU A 101 -10.55 -7.87 2.70
C LEU A 101 -9.08 -7.64 2.34
N PHE A 102 -8.22 -7.34 3.32
CA PHE A 102 -6.79 -7.13 3.08
C PHE A 102 -6.09 -8.39 2.59
N GLU A 103 -6.45 -9.57 3.10
CA GLU A 103 -5.95 -10.86 2.62
C GLU A 103 -6.36 -11.12 1.17
N GLN A 104 -7.62 -10.88 0.81
CA GLN A 104 -8.07 -11.01 -0.58
C GLN A 104 -7.38 -10.00 -1.51
N LEU A 105 -7.21 -8.75 -1.07
CA LEU A 105 -6.43 -7.76 -1.82
C LEU A 105 -4.98 -8.22 -2.03
N ARG A 106 -4.33 -8.74 -0.99
CA ARG A 106 -2.97 -9.30 -1.08
C ARG A 106 -2.90 -10.44 -2.09
N ILE A 107 -3.81 -11.40 -2.01
CA ILE A 107 -3.87 -12.54 -2.93
C ILE A 107 -4.01 -12.05 -4.37
N CYS A 108 -4.94 -11.12 -4.63
CA CYS A 108 -5.13 -10.52 -5.95
C CYS A 108 -3.88 -9.78 -6.42
N GLN A 109 -3.25 -8.96 -5.57
CA GLN A 109 -2.00 -8.26 -5.90
C GLN A 109 -0.89 -9.23 -6.31
N MET A 110 -0.71 -10.33 -5.58
CA MET A 110 0.31 -11.35 -5.87
C MET A 110 -0.01 -12.16 -7.14
N LYS A 111 -1.28 -12.54 -7.33
CA LYS A 111 -1.72 -13.29 -8.51
C LYS A 111 -1.56 -12.48 -9.80
N LEU A 112 -1.83 -11.18 -9.74
CA LEU A 112 -1.76 -10.28 -10.90
C LEU A 112 -0.34 -9.76 -11.17
N ASP A 113 0.56 -9.77 -10.19
CA ASP A 113 1.95 -9.33 -10.37
C ASP A 113 2.94 -10.36 -9.86
N GLN A 114 3.20 -11.36 -10.71
CA GLN A 114 4.15 -12.43 -10.43
C GLN A 114 5.61 -12.04 -10.73
N TYR A 115 5.82 -11.08 -11.64
CA TYR A 115 7.14 -10.79 -12.21
C TYR A 115 7.72 -9.45 -11.74
N GLY A 116 6.89 -8.52 -11.27
CA GLY A 116 7.29 -7.16 -10.94
C GLY A 116 7.50 -6.28 -12.17
N ALA A 117 7.57 -4.97 -11.94
CA ALA A 117 7.69 -3.97 -13.01
C ALA A 117 8.92 -4.17 -13.90
N LEU A 118 10.04 -4.65 -13.36
CA LEU A 118 11.29 -4.81 -14.11
C LEU A 118 11.26 -5.97 -15.11
N ARG A 119 10.45 -7.01 -14.85
CA ARG A 119 10.47 -8.25 -15.64
C ARG A 119 9.17 -8.50 -16.40
N VAL A 120 8.09 -7.76 -16.10
CA VAL A 120 6.78 -8.03 -16.71
C VAL A 120 6.81 -7.90 -18.23
N ALA A 121 7.59 -6.97 -18.80
CA ALA A 121 7.62 -6.75 -20.25
C ALA A 121 8.07 -8.00 -21.02
N ASP A 122 8.97 -8.78 -20.42
CA ASP A 122 9.54 -9.98 -21.04
C ASP A 122 8.83 -11.27 -20.61
N GLN A 123 8.19 -11.27 -19.43
CA GLN A 123 7.75 -12.51 -18.77
C GLN A 123 6.23 -12.62 -18.59
N GLY A 124 5.46 -11.55 -18.81
CA GLY A 124 4.02 -11.62 -18.60
C GLY A 124 3.21 -10.47 -19.20
N PRO A 125 1.87 -10.52 -19.01
CA PRO A 125 1.01 -9.48 -19.53
C PRO A 125 1.10 -8.21 -18.67
N VAL A 126 1.56 -7.10 -19.27
CA VAL A 126 1.59 -5.76 -18.63
C VAL A 126 0.21 -5.37 -18.08
N SER A 127 -0.86 -5.80 -18.73
CA SER A 127 -2.24 -5.55 -18.27
C SER A 127 -2.55 -6.15 -16.89
N ASN A 128 -1.91 -7.26 -16.50
CA ASN A 128 -2.06 -7.80 -15.15
C ASN A 128 -1.31 -6.95 -14.12
N LEU A 129 -0.09 -6.48 -14.44
CA LEU A 129 0.61 -5.52 -13.58
C LEU A 129 -0.22 -4.23 -13.43
N CYS A 130 -0.83 -3.72 -14.49
CA CYS A 130 -1.72 -2.56 -14.43
C CYS A 130 -2.85 -2.75 -13.41
N LYS A 131 -3.52 -3.91 -13.43
CA LYS A 131 -4.55 -4.27 -12.43
C LYS A 131 -3.97 -4.34 -11.02
N ALA A 132 -2.80 -4.96 -10.84
CA ALA A 132 -2.13 -5.00 -9.54
C ALA A 132 -1.78 -3.58 -9.03
N MET A 133 -1.31 -2.69 -9.91
CA MET A 133 -1.00 -1.30 -9.59
C MET A 133 -2.24 -0.48 -9.25
N THR A 134 -3.40 -0.78 -9.85
CA THR A 134 -4.70 -0.23 -9.40
C THR A 134 -5.02 -0.68 -7.99
N LEU A 135 -4.92 -1.99 -7.69
CA LEU A 135 -5.20 -2.52 -6.34
C LEU A 135 -4.23 -1.98 -5.27
N ARG A 136 -3.01 -1.61 -5.64
CA ARG A 136 -2.01 -1.01 -4.71
C ARG A 136 -2.22 0.47 -4.47
N ASP A 137 -3.03 1.15 -5.29
CA ASP A 137 -3.30 2.58 -5.17
C ASP A 137 -4.75 2.90 -4.79
N CYS A 138 -5.58 1.87 -4.60
CA CYS A 138 -6.94 1.98 -4.09
C CYS A 138 -6.97 2.52 -2.64
N SER A 139 -8.14 3.04 -2.26
CA SER A 139 -8.42 3.55 -0.92
C SER A 139 -9.53 2.73 -0.28
N LEU A 140 -9.36 2.35 0.98
CA LEU A 140 -10.45 1.91 1.85
C LEU A 140 -11.02 3.15 2.55
N PHE A 141 -12.28 3.44 2.29
CA PHE A 141 -13.08 4.42 3.02
C PHE A 141 -13.88 3.69 4.08
N VAL A 142 -13.82 4.17 5.32
CA VAL A 142 -14.59 3.64 6.45
C VAL A 142 -15.39 4.79 7.03
N LYS A 143 -16.69 4.57 7.22
CA LYS A 143 -17.62 5.51 7.84
C LYS A 143 -18.34 4.84 9.00
N LEU A 144 -18.26 5.45 10.16
CA LEU A 144 -18.95 5.04 11.38
C LEU A 144 -20.12 6.01 11.64
N SER A 145 -21.33 5.46 11.65
CA SER A 145 -22.58 6.18 11.90
C SER A 145 -23.29 5.53 13.08
N GLY A 146 -23.20 6.15 14.27
CA GLY A 146 -23.59 5.49 15.52
C GLY A 146 -22.72 4.25 15.75
N ASN A 147 -23.31 3.06 15.74
CA ASN A 147 -22.60 1.78 15.91
C ASN A 147 -22.46 0.98 14.61
N SER A 148 -22.72 1.60 13.46
CA SER A 148 -22.71 0.95 12.15
C SER A 148 -21.51 1.38 11.32
N ILE A 149 -20.81 0.42 10.73
CA ILE A 149 -19.68 0.66 9.82
C ILE A 149 -20.11 0.39 8.37
N ASP A 150 -19.95 1.39 7.50
CA ASP A 150 -19.90 1.21 6.05
C ASP A 150 -18.44 1.34 5.58
N ALA A 151 -17.95 0.32 4.87
CA ALA A 151 -16.58 0.27 4.40
C ALA A 151 -16.52 -0.09 2.92
N ARG A 152 -15.85 0.74 2.12
CA ARG A 152 -15.81 0.61 0.66
C ARG A 152 -14.41 0.84 0.09
N LEU A 153 -14.06 0.04 -0.91
CA LEU A 153 -12.90 0.33 -1.75
C LEU A 153 -13.28 1.35 -2.84
N GLY A 154 -12.49 2.41 -2.95
CA GLY A 154 -12.54 3.41 -4.01
C GLY A 154 -11.19 3.58 -4.69
N ASP A 155 -11.10 4.56 -5.60
CA ASP A 155 -9.91 4.85 -6.41
C ASP A 155 -9.43 3.65 -7.26
N LEU A 156 -10.38 2.87 -7.79
CA LEU A 156 -10.11 1.67 -8.60
C LEU A 156 -9.96 1.96 -10.10
N ASP A 157 -9.49 3.15 -10.46
CA ASP A 157 -9.22 3.49 -11.86
C ASP A 157 -8.10 2.59 -12.41
N LEU A 158 -8.39 1.92 -13.53
CA LEU A 158 -7.42 1.05 -14.17
C LEU A 158 -6.18 1.84 -14.58
N LYS A 159 -5.02 1.48 -14.03
CA LYS A 159 -3.75 2.08 -14.45
C LYS A 159 -3.44 1.66 -15.87
N GLN A 160 -2.87 2.57 -16.63
CA GLN A 160 -2.60 2.38 -18.06
C GLN A 160 -1.14 1.97 -18.30
N ALA A 161 -0.90 1.23 -19.39
CA ALA A 161 0.39 0.62 -19.68
C ALA A 161 1.51 1.65 -19.93
N GLU A 162 1.18 2.88 -20.33
CA GLU A 162 2.14 3.97 -20.55
C GLU A 162 2.80 4.42 -19.23
N LYS A 163 2.29 3.99 -18.08
CA LYS A 163 2.93 4.20 -16.77
C LYS A 163 4.07 3.22 -16.49
N LEU A 164 4.21 2.14 -17.27
CA LEU A 164 5.21 1.10 -17.05
C LEU A 164 6.66 1.64 -16.99
N PRO A 165 7.12 2.50 -17.92
CA PRO A 165 8.49 3.04 -17.85
C PRO A 165 8.77 3.78 -16.53
N ARG A 166 7.78 4.50 -16.01
CA ARG A 166 7.90 5.17 -14.70
C ARG A 166 7.99 4.16 -13.55
N TRP A 167 7.19 3.09 -13.58
CA TRP A 167 7.25 2.05 -12.55
C TRP A 167 8.56 1.29 -12.57
N GLN A 168 9.10 1.05 -13.75
CA GLN A 168 10.42 0.46 -13.96
C GLN A 168 11.52 1.37 -13.41
N ALA A 169 11.54 2.65 -13.79
CA ALA A 169 12.52 3.60 -13.29
C ALA A 169 12.54 3.66 -11.75
N ILE A 170 11.37 3.77 -11.11
CA ILE A 170 11.27 3.75 -9.65
C ILE A 170 11.78 2.43 -9.09
N GLU A 171 11.35 1.28 -9.62
CA GLU A 171 11.78 -0.01 -9.08
C GLU A 171 13.28 -0.26 -9.27
N SER A 172 13.85 0.15 -10.41
CA SER A 172 15.29 0.10 -10.67
C SER A 172 16.07 0.92 -9.66
N THR A 173 15.64 2.15 -9.37
CA THR A 173 16.23 2.98 -8.31
C THR A 173 16.16 2.27 -6.96
N LEU A 174 14.98 1.78 -6.55
CA LEU A 174 14.83 1.13 -5.25
C LEU A 174 15.73 -0.11 -5.07
N VAL A 175 15.92 -0.88 -6.14
CA VAL A 175 16.77 -2.08 -6.15
C VAL A 175 18.25 -1.69 -6.21
N ASN A 176 18.66 -0.91 -7.21
CA ASN A 176 20.06 -0.69 -7.53
C ASN A 176 20.75 0.27 -6.57
N GLU A 177 20.02 1.19 -5.96
CA GLU A 177 20.56 2.17 -5.02
C GLU A 177 20.44 1.73 -3.54
N GLY A 178 20.05 0.47 -3.30
CA GLY A 178 20.10 -0.13 -1.96
C GLY A 178 18.95 0.24 -1.01
N TRP A 179 17.91 0.92 -1.50
CA TRP A 179 16.77 1.35 -0.67
C TRP A 179 16.00 0.18 -0.04
N TYR A 180 15.96 -0.98 -0.70
CA TYR A 180 15.39 -2.19 -0.11
C TYR A 180 16.25 -2.77 1.02
N THR A 181 17.56 -2.66 0.93
CA THR A 181 18.54 -3.38 1.76
C THR A 181 19.12 -2.55 2.90
N ASN A 182 18.70 -1.28 3.03
CA ASN A 182 19.31 -0.29 3.93
C ASN A 182 20.80 -0.04 3.60
N THR A 183 21.15 -0.13 2.31
CA THR A 183 22.52 0.09 1.82
C THR A 183 22.62 1.29 0.89
N GLU A 184 21.60 2.15 0.88
CA GLU A 184 21.72 3.49 0.31
C GLU A 184 22.88 4.28 0.94
N ARG A 185 23.33 5.35 0.26
CA ARG A 185 24.50 6.13 0.68
C ARG A 185 24.40 6.60 2.13
N GLU A 186 25.52 6.59 2.84
CA GLU A 186 25.52 6.83 4.30
C GLU A 186 25.00 8.23 4.69
N ASP A 187 25.20 9.23 3.83
CA ASP A 187 24.75 10.61 4.05
C ASP A 187 23.22 10.76 4.02
N VAL A 188 22.51 9.73 3.53
CA VAL A 188 21.05 9.73 3.39
C VAL A 188 20.38 8.55 4.10
N ARG A 189 21.18 7.59 4.57
CA ARG A 189 20.73 6.34 5.18
C ARG A 189 20.15 6.58 6.57
N GLY A 190 18.84 6.38 6.71
CA GLY A 190 18.16 6.31 8.00
C GLY A 190 18.03 4.87 8.51
N ARG A 191 18.18 4.65 9.82
CA ARG A 191 17.88 3.34 10.43
C ARG A 191 16.38 3.06 10.26
N GLU A 192 16.06 2.00 9.52
CA GLU A 192 14.68 1.52 9.39
C GLU A 192 14.17 0.93 10.71
N ARG A 193 13.01 1.38 11.18
CA ARG A 193 12.36 0.94 12.44
C ARG A 193 10.89 0.58 12.25
N ILE A 194 10.31 0.95 11.10
CA ILE A 194 8.90 0.83 10.77
C ILE A 194 8.65 -0.43 9.94
N CYS A 195 9.55 -0.80 9.04
CA CYS A 195 9.29 -1.94 8.17
C CYS A 195 9.30 -3.26 8.95
N LEU A 196 8.26 -4.07 8.76
CA LEU A 196 8.18 -5.43 9.30
C LEU A 196 9.46 -6.24 9.01
N LEU A 197 9.97 -6.20 7.77
CA LEU A 197 11.18 -6.93 7.37
C LEU A 197 12.47 -6.50 8.10
N SER A 198 12.51 -5.30 8.68
CA SER A 198 13.64 -4.84 9.50
C SER A 198 13.45 -5.21 10.97
N ARG A 199 12.21 -5.18 11.47
CA ARG A 199 11.89 -5.57 12.85
C ARG A 199 11.96 -7.08 13.05
N SER A 200 11.59 -7.83 12.02
CA SER A 200 11.66 -9.29 11.95
C SER A 200 13.03 -9.78 11.48
N GLY A 201 14.12 -9.08 11.84
CA GLY A 201 15.48 -9.62 11.64
C GLY A 201 15.60 -11.03 12.21
N PRO A 202 16.56 -11.85 11.73
CA PRO A 202 16.67 -13.24 12.16
C PRO A 202 16.61 -13.40 13.68
#